data_AF-A0A957N640-F1
#
_entry.id   AF-A0A957N640-F1
#
_cell.length_a   1.000
_cell.length_b   1.000
_cell.length_c   1.000
_cell.angle_alpha   90.00
_cell.angle_beta   90.00
_cell.angle_gamma   90.00
#
_symmetry.space_group_name_H-M   'P 1'
#
loop_
_entity.id
_entity.type
_entity.pdbx_description
1 polymer ?
#
loop_
_entity_poly.entity_id
_entity_poly.type
_entity_poly.pdbx_seq_one_letter_code
_entity_poly.pdbx_strand_id
1 'polypeptide(L)'
;MTQQTQPMAETETILYCKNHPDRETLLRCNKCGEPICMQCAVLTDVGYRCKECIAQVQNNYFNALTQDNPVAFLVGFGVTVVATPIVGLFLGRLGFFGILIALFVGSGAGALLAEIIRRAVGRRRGRNLRYFAMAGIVLGVLVGSFFVLMSSGFFPLLSIPMLVFTVLALGTAHQVLRV
;
A
#
# COMPACT_ATOMS: atom_id res chain seq x y z
N MET A 1 55.11 -35.02 -26.99
CA MET A 1 54.53 -34.43 -25.76
C MET A 1 53.02 -34.58 -25.86
N THR A 2 52.50 -35.71 -25.38
CA THR A 2 51.09 -36.10 -25.43
C THR A 2 50.34 -35.45 -24.26
N GLN A 3 49.42 -34.53 -24.53
CA GLN A 3 48.50 -33.99 -23.53
C GLN A 3 47.43 -35.05 -23.23
N GLN A 4 47.40 -35.51 -21.98
CA GLN A 4 46.41 -36.44 -21.45
C GLN A 4 45.10 -35.70 -21.18
N THR A 5 44.06 -35.99 -21.96
CA THR A 5 42.68 -35.65 -21.61
C THR A 5 42.25 -36.56 -20.46
N GLN A 6 42.25 -36.05 -19.24
CA GLN A 6 41.65 -36.73 -18.10
C GLN A 6 40.12 -36.64 -18.22
N PRO A 7 39.37 -37.76 -18.19
CA PRO A 7 37.94 -37.70 -17.99
C PRO A 7 37.73 -37.35 -16.51
N MET A 8 37.36 -36.09 -16.23
CA MET A 8 36.80 -35.76 -14.92
C MET A 8 35.50 -36.54 -14.81
N ALA A 9 35.55 -37.65 -14.06
CA ALA A 9 34.36 -38.28 -13.52
C ALA A 9 33.71 -37.25 -12.59
N GLU A 10 32.79 -36.46 -13.14
CA GLU A 10 31.79 -35.78 -12.35
C GLU A 10 30.98 -36.88 -11.67
N THR A 11 31.32 -37.14 -10.40
CA THR A 11 30.39 -37.78 -9.47
C THR A 11 29.20 -36.83 -9.43
N GLU A 12 28.21 -37.08 -10.29
CA GLU A 12 26.96 -36.33 -10.35
C GLU A 12 26.24 -36.62 -9.03
N THR A 13 26.60 -35.87 -7.99
CA THR A 13 25.97 -35.99 -6.69
C THR A 13 24.54 -35.53 -6.89
N ILE A 14 23.64 -36.48 -7.09
CA ILE A 14 22.21 -36.23 -7.20
C ILE A 14 21.77 -35.52 -5.93
N LEU A 15 21.38 -34.26 -6.08
CA LEU A 15 20.91 -33.46 -4.96
C LEU A 15 19.40 -33.59 -4.92
N TYR A 16 18.85 -33.69 -3.71
CA TYR A 16 17.42 -33.71 -3.50
C TYR A 16 16.93 -32.34 -3.06
N CYS A 17 15.72 -31.99 -3.47
CA CYS A 17 15.11 -30.73 -3.06
C CYS A 17 14.94 -30.69 -1.54
N LYS A 18 15.34 -29.58 -0.90
CA LYS A 18 15.20 -29.37 0.55
C LYS A 18 13.77 -29.61 1.06
N ASN A 19 12.75 -29.21 0.28
CA ASN A 19 11.33 -29.40 0.63
C ASN A 19 10.73 -30.71 0.14
N HIS A 20 11.39 -31.39 -0.81
CA HIS A 20 10.90 -32.61 -1.43
C HIS A 20 12.06 -33.61 -1.56
N PRO A 21 12.32 -34.42 -0.52
CA PRO A 21 13.42 -35.36 -0.52
C PRO A 21 13.29 -36.44 -1.61
N ASP A 22 12.09 -36.66 -2.15
CA ASP A 22 11.84 -37.62 -3.23
C ASP A 22 12.13 -37.06 -4.64
N ARG A 23 12.60 -35.82 -4.75
CA ARG A 23 12.81 -35.14 -6.04
C ARG A 23 14.28 -34.78 -6.23
N GLU A 24 14.91 -35.45 -7.20
CA GLU A 24 16.23 -35.10 -7.70
C GLU A 24 16.20 -33.75 -8.41
N THR A 25 17.21 -32.93 -8.17
CA THR A 25 17.33 -31.60 -8.75
C THR A 25 18.78 -31.19 -8.93
N LEU A 26 19.04 -30.50 -10.04
CA LEU A 26 20.31 -29.82 -10.31
C LEU A 26 20.20 -28.30 -10.05
N LEU A 27 18.98 -27.80 -9.77
CA LEU A 27 18.75 -26.39 -9.53
C LEU A 27 19.10 -26.01 -8.09
N ARG A 28 19.75 -24.86 -7.95
CA ARG A 28 20.10 -24.24 -6.66
C ARG A 28 19.58 -22.81 -6.59
N CYS A 29 19.21 -22.37 -5.40
CA CYS A 29 18.82 -20.98 -5.19
C CYS A 29 20.03 -20.05 -5.33
N ASN A 30 19.90 -18.97 -6.12
CA ASN A 30 20.97 -17.99 -6.30
C ASN A 30 21.34 -17.24 -4.99
N LYS A 31 20.45 -17.17 -3.99
CA LYS A 31 20.71 -16.46 -2.73
C LYS A 31 21.29 -17.35 -1.64
N CYS A 32 20.70 -18.51 -1.36
CA CYS A 32 21.12 -19.41 -0.28
C CYS A 32 21.91 -20.64 -0.74
N GLY A 33 21.98 -20.92 -2.05
CA GLY A 33 22.71 -22.08 -2.60
C GLY A 33 22.03 -23.44 -2.37
N GLU A 34 20.88 -23.47 -1.70
CA GLU A 34 20.15 -24.70 -1.38
C GLU A 34 19.54 -25.34 -2.64
N PRO A 35 19.52 -26.69 -2.72
CA PRO A 35 18.91 -27.41 -3.82
C PRO A 35 17.37 -27.27 -3.81
N ILE A 36 16.81 -26.90 -4.96
CA ILE A 36 15.37 -26.63 -5.14
C ILE A 36 14.85 -27.35 -6.37
N CYS A 37 13.64 -27.91 -6.33
CA CYS A 37 12.99 -28.48 -7.53
C CYS A 37 12.29 -27.38 -8.35
N MET A 38 11.92 -27.67 -9.60
CA MET A 38 11.15 -26.76 -10.47
C MET A 38 9.85 -26.24 -9.84
N GLN A 39 9.20 -27.02 -8.96
CA GLN A 39 7.97 -26.61 -8.27
C GLN A 39 8.24 -25.62 -7.11
N CYS A 40 9.43 -25.67 -6.52
CA CYS A 40 9.84 -24.77 -5.45
C CYS A 40 10.62 -23.54 -5.96
N ALA A 41 11.12 -23.61 -7.20
CA ALA A 41 11.84 -22.53 -7.85
C ALA A 41 10.88 -21.42 -8.28
N VAL A 42 11.20 -20.18 -7.88
CA VAL A 42 10.51 -18.98 -8.33
C VAL A 42 11.48 -18.20 -9.21
N LEU A 43 11.05 -17.88 -10.43
CA LEU A 43 11.84 -17.07 -11.35
C LEU A 43 11.86 -15.62 -10.87
N THR A 44 13.06 -15.07 -10.74
CA THR A 44 13.32 -13.65 -10.47
C THR A 44 14.24 -13.09 -11.54
N ASP A 45 14.38 -11.75 -11.62
CA ASP A 45 15.19 -11.08 -12.66
C ASP A 45 16.66 -11.54 -12.69
N VAL A 46 17.16 -12.09 -11.58
CA VAL A 46 18.53 -12.60 -11.41
C VAL A 46 18.60 -14.14 -11.43
N GLY A 47 17.53 -14.83 -11.85
CA GLY A 47 17.44 -16.29 -11.92
C GLY A 47 16.52 -16.91 -10.86
N TYR A 48 16.74 -18.18 -10.53
CA TYR A 48 15.85 -18.94 -9.64
C TYR A 48 16.13 -18.69 -8.15
N ARG A 49 15.07 -18.44 -7.38
CA ARG A 49 15.11 -18.30 -5.91
C ARG A 49 14.14 -19.26 -5.22
N CYS A 50 14.49 -19.68 -4.00
CA CYS A 50 13.60 -20.47 -3.15
C CYS A 50 12.50 -19.58 -2.53
N LYS A 51 11.37 -20.21 -2.16
CA LYS A 51 10.24 -19.51 -1.54
C LYS A 51 10.59 -18.84 -0.22
N GLU A 52 11.47 -19.45 0.58
CA GLU A 52 11.94 -18.89 1.87
C GLU A 52 12.71 -17.58 1.67
N CYS A 53 13.63 -17.55 0.70
CA CYS A 53 14.38 -16.34 0.38
C CYS A 53 13.49 -15.21 -0.13
N ILE A 54 12.44 -15.53 -0.89
CA ILE A 54 11.44 -14.54 -1.33
C ILE A 54 10.58 -14.08 -0.17
N ALA A 55 10.14 -14.99 0.71
CA ALA A 55 9.36 -14.66 1.89
C ALA A 55 10.14 -13.74 2.84
N GLN A 56 11.44 -13.96 3.04
CA GLN A 56 12.28 -13.04 3.82
C GLN A 56 12.37 -11.64 3.20
N VAL A 57 12.52 -11.57 1.88
CA VAL A 57 12.53 -10.28 1.16
C VAL A 57 11.17 -9.59 1.31
N GLN A 58 10.07 -10.33 1.14
CA GLN A 58 8.72 -9.83 1.35
C GLN A 58 8.49 -9.37 2.80
N ASN A 59 8.93 -10.10 3.81
CA ASN A 59 8.79 -9.71 5.21
C ASN A 59 9.57 -8.43 5.55
N ASN A 60 10.74 -8.23 4.94
CA ASN A 60 11.49 -6.97 5.09
C ASN A 60 10.78 -5.77 4.41
N TYR A 61 10.03 -5.99 3.34
CA TYR A 61 9.24 -4.94 2.68
C TYR A 61 7.86 -4.72 3.29
N PHE A 62 7.23 -5.78 3.84
CA PHE A 62 5.93 -5.75 4.50
C PHE A 62 6.09 -5.73 6.03
N ASN A 63 6.82 -4.74 6.53
CA ASN A 63 6.91 -4.43 7.96
C ASN A 63 5.69 -3.63 8.47
N ALA A 64 4.50 -3.90 7.93
CA ALA A 64 3.27 -3.35 8.49
C ALA A 64 2.89 -4.20 9.70
N LEU A 65 3.18 -3.69 10.89
CA LEU A 65 2.67 -4.27 12.12
C LEU A 65 1.14 -4.18 12.05
N THR A 66 0.43 -5.16 12.61
CA THR A 66 -1.04 -5.11 12.77
C THR A 66 -1.50 -3.80 13.43
N GLN A 67 -0.61 -3.13 14.17
CA GLN A 67 -0.80 -1.84 14.83
C GLN A 67 -0.75 -0.62 13.89
N ASP A 68 -0.13 -0.71 12.71
CA ASP A 68 -0.05 0.40 11.76
C ASP A 68 -1.40 0.67 11.06
N ASN A 69 -2.23 -0.37 10.93
CA ASN A 69 -3.57 -0.31 10.35
C ASN A 69 -4.56 0.57 11.14
N PRO A 70 -4.74 0.38 12.46
CA PRO A 70 -5.62 1.24 13.25
C PRO A 70 -5.09 2.67 13.37
N VAL A 71 -3.77 2.89 13.34
CA VAL A 71 -3.18 4.24 13.35
C VAL A 71 -3.56 5.01 12.08
N ALA A 72 -3.45 4.38 10.90
CA ALA A 72 -3.86 5.00 9.65
C ALA A 72 -5.36 5.35 9.62
N PHE A 73 -6.19 4.44 10.16
CA PHE A 73 -7.63 4.68 10.28
C PHE A 73 -7.93 5.85 11.23
N LEU A 74 -7.34 5.85 12.44
CA LEU A 74 -7.59 6.89 13.45
C LEU A 74 -7.12 8.27 13.01
N VAL A 75 -5.95 8.36 12.36
CA VAL A 75 -5.41 9.63 11.87
C VAL A 75 -6.22 10.11 10.67
N GLY A 76 -6.53 9.22 9.72
CA GLY A 76 -7.37 9.56 8.57
C GLY A 76 -8.75 10.06 9.01
N PHE A 77 -9.40 9.34 9.92
CA PHE A 77 -10.68 9.71 10.50
C PHE A 77 -10.61 11.03 11.28
N GLY A 78 -9.63 11.17 12.19
CA GLY A 78 -9.51 12.36 13.03
C GLY A 78 -9.32 13.63 12.21
N VAL A 79 -8.48 13.59 11.17
CA VAL A 79 -8.25 14.76 10.30
C VAL A 79 -9.49 15.08 9.47
N THR A 80 -10.17 14.08 8.88
CA THR A 80 -11.33 14.34 8.03
C THR A 80 -12.57 14.74 8.81
N VAL A 81 -12.80 14.18 10.00
CA VAL A 81 -13.90 14.61 10.90
C VAL A 81 -13.82 16.10 11.21
N VAL A 82 -12.61 16.65 11.38
CA VAL A 82 -12.42 18.08 11.67
C VAL A 82 -12.39 18.92 10.40
N ALA A 83 -11.73 18.45 9.34
CA ALA A 83 -11.60 19.21 8.10
C ALA A 83 -12.92 19.31 7.32
N THR A 84 -13.72 18.24 7.27
CA THR A 84 -14.98 18.20 6.53
C THR A 84 -15.99 19.27 6.96
N PRO A 85 -16.24 19.53 8.25
CA PRO A 85 -17.17 20.58 8.64
C PRO A 85 -16.67 21.99 8.34
N ILE A 86 -15.37 22.23 8.50
CA ILE A 86 -14.74 23.51 8.19
C ILE A 86 -14.88 23.80 6.68
N VAL A 87 -14.46 22.84 5.84
CA VAL A 87 -14.54 22.98 4.38
C VAL A 87 -16.00 23.04 3.92
N GLY A 88 -16.88 22.19 4.45
CA GLY A 88 -18.29 22.14 4.07
C GLY A 88 -19.04 23.45 4.38
N LEU A 89 -18.77 24.06 5.54
CA LEU A 89 -19.39 25.32 5.92
C LEU A 89 -18.82 26.50 5.10
N PHE A 90 -17.51 26.49 4.84
CA PHE A 90 -16.85 27.55 4.07
C PHE A 90 -17.21 27.50 2.58
N LEU A 91 -17.05 26.34 1.93
CA LEU A 91 -17.35 26.17 0.49
C LEU A 91 -18.85 26.19 0.21
N GLY A 92 -19.66 25.64 1.12
CA GLY A 92 -21.12 25.67 0.98
C GLY A 92 -21.70 27.09 0.98
N ARG A 93 -21.06 28.03 1.68
CA ARG A 93 -21.49 29.44 1.73
C ARG A 93 -21.13 30.24 0.47
N LEU A 94 -20.06 29.85 -0.24
CA LEU A 94 -19.45 30.62 -1.34
C LEU A 94 -20.05 30.32 -2.73
N GLY A 95 -20.97 29.35 -2.84
CA GLY A 95 -21.67 29.05 -4.10
C GLY A 95 -20.72 28.71 -5.25
N PHE A 96 -20.84 29.42 -6.39
CA PHE A 96 -20.02 29.21 -7.59
C PHE A 96 -18.52 29.30 -7.34
N PHE A 97 -18.07 30.24 -6.49
CA PHE A 97 -16.66 30.37 -6.14
C PHE A 97 -16.13 29.16 -5.35
N GLY A 98 -17.01 28.45 -4.64
CA GLY A 98 -16.66 27.21 -3.92
C GLY A 98 -16.15 26.10 -4.85
N ILE A 99 -16.62 26.05 -6.10
CA ILE A 99 -16.17 25.04 -7.08
C ILE A 99 -14.73 25.30 -7.52
N LEU A 100 -14.39 26.55 -7.82
CA LEU A 100 -13.03 26.94 -8.22
C LEU A 100 -12.02 26.67 -7.09
N ILE A 101 -12.41 27.00 -5.86
CA ILE A 101 -11.58 26.73 -4.68
C ILE A 101 -11.45 25.22 -4.44
N ALA A 102 -12.53 24.44 -4.57
CA ALA A 102 -12.49 22.99 -4.43
C ALA A 102 -11.52 22.33 -5.43
N LEU A 103 -11.46 22.84 -6.66
CA LEU A 103 -10.56 22.32 -7.70
C LEU A 103 -9.08 22.57 -7.35
N PHE A 104 -8.75 23.80 -6.94
CA PHE A 104 -7.37 24.17 -6.60
C PHE A 104 -6.90 23.57 -5.28
N VAL A 105 -7.75 23.64 -4.24
CA VAL A 105 -7.42 23.25 -2.87
C VAL A 105 -7.62 21.75 -2.66
N GLY A 106 -8.53 21.10 -3.38
CA GLY A 106 -8.84 19.67 -3.22
C GLY A 106 -7.64 18.76 -3.45
N SER A 107 -6.86 19.02 -4.52
CA SER A 107 -5.64 18.27 -4.80
C SER A 107 -4.55 18.49 -3.73
N GLY A 108 -4.39 19.74 -3.27
CA GLY A 108 -3.44 20.07 -2.22
C GLY A 108 -3.81 19.46 -0.87
N ALA A 109 -5.08 19.55 -0.48
CA ALA A 109 -5.60 19.01 0.77
C ALA A 109 -5.49 17.48 0.84
N GLY A 110 -5.77 16.78 -0.26
CA GLY A 110 -5.61 15.32 -0.33
C GLY A 110 -4.15 14.87 -0.25
N ALA A 111 -3.23 15.60 -0.88
CA ALA A 111 -1.79 15.33 -0.75
C ALA A 111 -1.28 15.57 0.68
N LEU A 112 -1.73 16.64 1.33
CA LEU A 112 -1.42 16.94 2.73
C LEU A 112 -1.94 15.86 3.67
N LEU A 113 -3.20 15.44 3.50
CA LEU A 113 -3.81 14.37 4.28
C LEU A 113 -3.03 13.06 4.13
N ALA A 114 -2.68 12.69 2.90
CA ALA A 114 -1.90 11.48 2.64
C ALA A 114 -0.50 11.55 3.26
N GLU A 115 0.15 12.71 3.25
CA GLU A 115 1.45 12.89 3.91
C GLU A 115 1.35 12.79 5.43
N ILE A 116 0.30 13.35 6.05
CA ILE A 116 0.05 13.22 7.49
C ILE A 116 -0.13 11.75 7.86
N ILE A 117 -0.98 11.01 7.12
CA ILE A 117 -1.19 9.58 7.35
C ILE A 117 0.13 8.80 7.18
N ARG A 118 0.91 9.09 6.14
CA ARG A 118 2.21 8.43 5.90
C ARG A 118 3.22 8.70 7.01
N ARG A 119 3.28 9.93 7.53
CA ARG A 119 4.16 10.27 8.66
C ARG A 119 3.72 9.58 9.94
N ALA A 120 2.42 9.53 10.22
CA ALA A 120 1.90 8.86 11.41
C ALA A 120 2.16 7.35 11.42
N VAL A 121 2.16 6.70 10.25
CA VAL A 121 2.45 5.27 10.09
C VAL A 121 3.98 4.99 9.96
N GLY A 122 4.82 6.01 10.12
CA GLY A 122 6.28 5.85 10.04
C GLY A 122 6.78 5.43 8.66
N ARG A 123 6.07 5.84 7.58
CA ARG A 123 6.37 5.51 6.17
C ARG A 123 6.42 4.01 5.86
N ARG A 124 5.84 3.15 6.71
CA ARG A 124 5.75 1.70 6.49
C ARG A 124 4.74 1.40 5.37
N ARG A 125 5.10 0.46 4.47
CA ARG A 125 4.25 0.04 3.35
C ARG A 125 3.52 -1.26 3.68
N GLY A 126 2.19 -1.19 3.77
CA GLY A 126 1.33 -2.36 4.02
C GLY A 126 0.27 -2.53 2.93
N ARG A 127 0.04 -3.76 2.47
CA ARG A 127 -1.00 -4.07 1.46
C ARG A 127 -2.40 -3.65 1.92
N ASN A 128 -2.68 -3.78 3.22
CA ASN A 128 -3.98 -3.47 3.80
C ASN A 128 -4.11 -2.01 4.25
N LEU A 129 -3.00 -1.28 4.39
CA LEU A 129 -2.98 0.08 4.92
C LEU A 129 -3.87 1.04 4.12
N ARG A 130 -3.89 0.87 2.80
CA ARG A 130 -4.75 1.64 1.89
C ARG A 130 -6.24 1.48 2.20
N TYR A 131 -6.70 0.27 2.53
CA TYR A 131 -8.12 0.02 2.79
C TYR A 131 -8.55 0.65 4.11
N PHE A 132 -7.71 0.59 5.15
CA PHE A 132 -7.99 1.18 6.45
C PHE A 132 -7.94 2.71 6.41
N ALA A 133 -6.98 3.30 5.70
CA ALA A 133 -6.93 4.74 5.48
C ALA A 133 -8.17 5.25 4.72
N MET A 134 -8.58 4.54 3.66
CA MET A 134 -9.80 4.87 2.91
C MET A 134 -11.06 4.77 3.77
N ALA A 135 -11.18 3.70 4.55
CA ALA A 135 -12.28 3.53 5.48
C ALA A 135 -12.37 4.69 6.48
N GLY A 136 -11.24 5.12 7.05
CA GLY A 136 -11.18 6.25 7.98
C GLY A 136 -11.56 7.58 7.33
N ILE A 137 -11.09 7.84 6.10
CA ILE A 137 -11.43 9.05 5.35
C ILE A 137 -12.93 9.10 5.05
N VAL A 138 -13.49 8.00 4.52
CA VAL A 138 -14.92 7.92 4.19
C VAL A 138 -15.79 8.08 5.44
N LEU A 139 -15.45 7.38 6.53
CA LEU A 139 -16.17 7.52 7.80
C LEU A 139 -16.09 8.94 8.34
N GLY A 140 -14.92 9.58 8.29
CA GLY A 140 -14.77 10.93 8.80
C GLY A 140 -15.47 11.98 7.95
N VAL A 141 -15.54 11.80 6.63
CA VAL A 141 -16.37 12.63 5.74
C VAL A 141 -17.85 12.46 6.05
N LEU A 142 -18.33 11.23 6.28
CA LEU A 142 -19.72 10.97 6.64
C LEU A 142 -20.08 11.61 7.98
N VAL A 143 -19.26 11.40 9.01
CA VAL A 143 -19.46 11.96 10.36
C VAL A 143 -19.36 13.49 10.33
N GLY A 144 -18.36 14.05 9.67
CA GLY A 144 -18.19 15.50 9.54
C GLY A 144 -19.35 16.15 8.77
N SER A 145 -19.85 15.50 7.72
CA SER A 145 -21.01 15.99 6.98
C SER A 145 -22.31 15.90 7.79
N PHE A 146 -22.48 14.85 8.59
CA PHE A 146 -23.60 14.72 9.52
C PHE A 146 -23.58 15.84 10.58
N PHE A 147 -22.39 16.23 11.04
CA PHE A 147 -22.25 17.35 11.98
C PHE A 147 -22.65 18.70 11.35
N VAL A 148 -22.24 18.96 10.11
CA VAL A 148 -22.66 20.18 9.39
C VAL A 148 -24.16 20.22 9.15
N LEU A 149 -24.75 19.09 8.78
CA LEU A 149 -26.19 18.96 8.62
C LEU A 149 -26.91 19.39 9.90
N MET A 150 -26.48 18.86 11.05
CA MET A 150 -27.09 19.18 12.34
C MET A 150 -26.96 20.68 12.68
N SER A 151 -25.81 21.29 12.37
CA SER A 151 -25.54 22.69 12.73
C SER A 151 -26.18 23.72 11.78
N SER A 152 -26.32 23.41 10.50
CA SER A 152 -26.67 24.41 9.47
C SER A 152 -27.91 24.04 8.66
N GLY A 153 -28.49 22.86 8.86
CA GLY A 153 -29.64 22.34 8.11
C GLY A 153 -29.32 22.02 6.64
N PHE A 154 -28.10 22.27 6.18
CA PHE A 154 -27.64 22.01 4.83
C PHE A 154 -26.85 20.69 4.79
N PHE A 155 -27.12 19.84 3.80
CA PHE A 155 -26.38 18.61 3.57
C PHE A 155 -25.20 18.89 2.61
N PRO A 156 -23.97 19.12 3.10
CA PRO A 156 -22.83 19.45 2.25
C PRO A 156 -22.50 18.33 1.27
N LEU A 157 -22.82 17.08 1.60
CA LEU A 157 -22.66 15.91 0.72
C LEU A 157 -23.51 15.99 -0.56
N LEU A 158 -24.60 16.77 -0.57
CA LEU A 158 -25.42 16.99 -1.76
C LEU A 158 -24.86 18.10 -2.65
N SER A 159 -23.92 18.89 -2.14
CA SER A 159 -23.33 20.01 -2.89
C SER A 159 -22.25 19.52 -3.85
N ILE A 160 -22.40 19.89 -5.12
CA ILE A 160 -21.41 19.63 -6.19
C ILE A 160 -19.96 19.96 -5.77
N PRO A 161 -19.66 21.12 -5.13
CA PRO A 161 -18.28 21.44 -4.74
C PRO A 161 -17.68 20.47 -3.70
N MET A 162 -18.46 19.99 -2.73
CA MET A 162 -17.96 19.01 -1.75
C MET A 162 -17.81 17.62 -2.35
N LEU A 163 -18.68 17.23 -3.29
CA LEU A 163 -18.50 15.97 -4.03
C LEU A 163 -17.20 16.00 -4.84
N VAL A 164 -16.94 17.07 -5.57
CA VAL A 164 -15.68 17.24 -6.30
C VAL A 164 -14.48 17.23 -5.36
N PHE A 165 -14.55 17.95 -4.23
CA PHE A 165 -13.48 17.99 -3.24
C PHE A 165 -13.19 16.61 -2.64
N THR A 166 -14.23 15.89 -2.21
CA THR A 166 -14.08 14.55 -1.59
C THR A 166 -13.57 13.52 -2.59
N VAL A 167 -14.05 13.52 -3.84
CA VAL A 167 -13.56 12.63 -4.89
C VAL A 167 -12.09 12.91 -5.21
N LEU A 168 -11.70 14.18 -5.34
CA LEU A 168 -10.30 14.56 -5.61
C LEU A 168 -9.39 14.22 -4.42
N ALA A 169 -9.83 14.48 -3.19
CA ALA A 169 -9.09 14.14 -1.98
C ALA A 169 -8.93 12.62 -1.82
N LEU A 170 -9.98 11.84 -2.10
CA LEU A 170 -9.94 10.38 -2.04
C LEU A 170 -9.05 9.80 -3.15
N GLY A 171 -9.13 10.35 -4.37
CA GLY A 171 -8.32 9.94 -5.50
C GLY A 171 -6.83 10.19 -5.28
N THR A 172 -6.48 11.39 -4.81
CA THR A 172 -5.08 11.73 -4.49
C THR A 172 -4.55 10.91 -3.32
N ALA A 173 -5.33 10.72 -2.25
CA ALA A 173 -4.95 9.84 -1.15
C ALA A 173 -4.74 8.39 -1.62
N HIS A 174 -5.57 7.88 -2.53
CA HIS A 174 -5.45 6.53 -3.06
C HIS A 174 -4.18 6.36 -3.90
N GLN A 175 -3.88 7.33 -4.76
CA GLN A 175 -2.69 7.30 -5.60
C GLN A 175 -1.41 7.40 -4.75
N VAL A 176 -1.39 8.25 -3.73
CA VAL A 176 -0.25 8.46 -2.85
C VAL A 176 0.01 7.27 -1.92
N LEU A 177 -1.05 6.58 -1.45
CA LEU A 177 -0.93 5.38 -0.62
C LEU A 177 -0.67 4.09 -1.43
N ARG A 178 -0.85 4.14 -2.76
CA ARG A 178 -0.52 3.02 -3.66
C ARG A 178 1.00 2.87 -3.88
N VAL A 179 1.77 3.94 -3.69
CA VAL A 179 3.21 4.02 -3.99
C VAL A 179 4.08 3.52 -2.84
#